data_AF-A0AA90TFH4-F1
#
_entry.id   AF-A0AA90TFH4-F1
#
_cell.length_a   1.000
_cell.length_b   1.000
_cell.length_c   1.000
_cell.angle_alpha   90.00
_cell.angle_beta   90.00
_cell.angle_gamma   90.00
#
_symmetry.space_group_name_H-M   'P 1'
#
loop_
_entity.id
_entity.type
_entity.pdbx_description
1 polymer ?
#
loop_
_entity_poly.entity_id
_entity_poly.type
_entity_poly.pdbx_seq_one_letter_code
_entity_poly.pdbx_strand_id
1 'polypeptide(L)'
;MSKTSYLSSSLMKIYLTNRGHTQTELNHLNDSELFELYKEESLEYLHLFQLELDEQIGNTIKNRPKNYNSPSKLKTKIEKIGKNISKVYDMIDEYIDDYTYEEFLEIFRSYLRIPAVKIQKILKVKYRQLQEVWLEKLKVRFSSLPDEERIQLMDYYEKNRDNIQKLKQIYHLSEDENYIKNIQQISEFKLDIMESFMPELMEENYKAYYDETPEKINLVQEVLTLTHSYPRSFLKELSMSKLVFLKNEIIEQDKREIADKKLFNKHTKALEEALNSPNDTDFSRAALDAITELDSDILHRVVNYLTNKNKAFLNKFNTAIKGYQNILKTKFI
;
A
#
# COMPACT_ATOMS: atom_id res chain seq x y z
N MET A 1 27.71 6.06 17.61
CA MET A 1 28.74 5.07 17.20
C MET A 1 28.02 3.97 16.43
N SER A 2 28.18 4.00 15.12
CA SER A 2 27.47 3.18 14.12
C SER A 2 28.04 1.77 14.07
N LYS A 3 27.21 0.77 14.35
CA LYS A 3 27.44 -0.61 13.91
C LYS A 3 26.55 -0.88 12.71
N THR A 4 26.84 -0.22 11.59
CA THR A 4 26.42 -0.69 10.28
C THR A 4 27.38 -1.83 9.93
N SER A 5 26.88 -3.05 10.02
CA SER A 5 27.62 -4.26 9.63
C SER A 5 27.76 -4.26 8.11
N TYR A 6 28.81 -3.61 7.58
CA TYR A 6 29.23 -3.82 6.20
C TYR A 6 29.52 -5.31 6.03
N LEU A 7 28.73 -6.02 5.23
CA LEU A 7 29.17 -7.30 4.69
C LEU A 7 30.47 -7.01 3.93
N SER A 8 31.51 -7.79 4.24
CA SER A 8 32.86 -7.63 3.71
C SER A 8 32.86 -7.65 2.18
N SER A 9 33.61 -6.75 1.53
CA SER A 9 33.87 -6.76 0.07
C SER A 9 34.35 -8.13 -0.43
N SER A 10 34.87 -8.99 0.47
CA SER A 10 35.18 -10.39 0.15
C SER A 10 33.97 -11.22 -0.25
N LEU A 11 32.80 -11.04 0.37
CA LEU A 11 31.59 -11.83 0.09
C LEU A 11 30.96 -11.44 -1.25
N MET A 12 30.93 -10.14 -1.57
CA MET A 12 30.49 -9.63 -2.88
C MET A 12 31.37 -10.20 -4.00
N LYS A 13 32.70 -10.20 -3.81
CA LYS A 13 33.64 -10.78 -4.77
C LYS A 13 33.42 -12.28 -4.96
N ILE A 14 33.19 -13.03 -3.88
CA ILE A 14 32.91 -14.48 -3.97
C ILE A 14 31.64 -14.74 -4.80
N TYR A 15 30.57 -13.97 -4.55
CA TYR A 15 29.32 -14.10 -5.31
C TYR A 15 29.53 -13.80 -6.80
N LEU A 16 30.20 -12.68 -7.12
CA LEU A 16 30.46 -12.27 -8.50
C LEU A 16 31.41 -13.25 -9.22
N THR A 17 32.40 -13.82 -8.54
CA THR A 17 33.26 -14.86 -9.11
C THR A 17 32.46 -16.12 -9.45
N ASN A 18 31.50 -16.51 -8.60
CA ASN A 18 30.60 -17.64 -8.88
C ASN A 18 29.65 -17.37 -10.08
N ARG A 19 29.50 -16.11 -10.48
CA ARG A 19 28.75 -15.67 -11.67
C ARG A 19 29.59 -15.57 -12.94
N GLY A 20 30.89 -15.82 -12.86
CA GLY A 20 31.80 -15.80 -14.00
C GLY A 20 32.66 -14.54 -14.14
N HIS A 21 32.57 -13.59 -13.20
CA HIS A 21 33.49 -12.45 -13.15
C HIS A 21 34.89 -12.89 -12.71
N THR A 22 35.93 -12.36 -13.34
CA THR A 22 37.30 -12.73 -12.99
C THR A 22 37.78 -11.98 -11.75
N GLN A 23 38.65 -12.63 -10.97
CA GLN A 23 39.24 -12.00 -9.77
C GLN A 23 40.03 -10.73 -10.11
N THR A 24 40.58 -10.65 -11.33
CA THR A 24 41.26 -9.47 -11.86
C THR A 24 40.30 -8.30 -12.08
N GLU A 25 39.14 -8.53 -12.68
CA GLU A 25 38.12 -7.49 -12.90
C GLU A 25 37.59 -6.95 -11.56
N LEU A 26 37.28 -7.85 -10.64
CA LEU A 26 36.73 -7.50 -9.32
C LEU A 26 37.72 -6.79 -8.39
N ASN A 27 39.03 -6.92 -8.64
CA ASN A 27 40.06 -6.24 -7.86
C ASN A 27 40.36 -4.81 -8.35
N HIS A 28 39.93 -4.46 -9.55
CA HIS A 28 40.05 -3.10 -10.10
C HIS A 28 38.88 -2.19 -9.71
N LEU A 29 37.76 -2.76 -9.26
CA LEU A 29 36.59 -2.01 -8.80
C LEU A 29 36.80 -1.48 -7.38
N ASN A 30 36.40 -0.22 -7.17
CA ASN A 30 36.26 0.32 -5.82
C ASN A 30 35.00 -0.26 -5.13
N ASP A 31 34.88 -0.09 -3.80
CA ASP A 31 33.77 -0.70 -3.04
C ASP A 31 32.38 -0.25 -3.51
N SER A 32 32.24 0.98 -4.05
CA SER A 32 30.98 1.48 -4.59
C SER A 32 30.64 0.84 -5.94
N GLU A 33 31.63 0.69 -6.82
CA GLU A 33 31.46 0.06 -8.14
C GLU A 33 31.21 -1.45 -8.00
N LEU A 34 31.90 -2.10 -7.06
CA LEU A 34 31.68 -3.50 -6.72
C LEU A 34 30.25 -3.73 -6.20
N PHE A 35 29.75 -2.80 -5.40
CA PHE A 35 28.39 -2.86 -4.87
C PHE A 35 27.33 -2.69 -5.97
N GLU A 36 27.48 -1.72 -6.87
CA GLU A 36 26.53 -1.53 -7.98
C GLU A 36 26.53 -2.74 -8.94
N LEU A 37 27.71 -3.29 -9.26
CA LEU A 37 27.80 -4.49 -10.09
C LEU A 37 27.12 -5.71 -9.43
N TYR A 38 27.34 -5.90 -8.12
CA TYR A 38 26.68 -6.94 -7.34
C TYR A 38 25.15 -6.78 -7.33
N LYS A 39 24.68 -5.53 -7.18
CA LYS A 39 23.27 -5.18 -7.18
C LYS A 39 22.61 -5.47 -8.53
N GLU A 40 23.22 -5.07 -9.63
CA GLU A 40 22.70 -5.32 -10.99
C GLU A 40 22.58 -6.83 -11.27
N GLU A 41 23.65 -7.60 -11.02
CA GLU A 41 23.68 -9.07 -11.20
C GLU A 41 22.66 -9.80 -10.32
N SER A 42 22.48 -9.33 -9.08
CA SER A 42 21.50 -9.90 -8.16
C SER A 42 20.06 -9.64 -8.65
N LEU A 43 19.77 -8.44 -9.15
CA LEU A 43 18.47 -8.08 -9.71
C LEU A 43 18.18 -8.87 -10.98
N GLU A 44 19.15 -8.99 -11.88
CA GLU A 44 19.02 -9.78 -13.11
C GLU A 44 18.75 -11.25 -12.78
N TYR A 45 19.46 -11.82 -11.80
CA TYR A 45 19.19 -13.19 -11.39
C TYR A 45 17.81 -13.38 -10.78
N LEU A 46 17.37 -12.48 -9.92
CA LEU A 46 16.02 -12.52 -9.36
C LEU A 46 14.96 -12.50 -10.49
N HIS A 47 15.19 -11.69 -11.51
CA HIS A 47 14.32 -11.62 -12.68
C HIS A 47 14.33 -12.92 -13.50
N LEU A 48 15.51 -13.46 -13.81
CA LEU A 48 15.66 -14.72 -14.55
C LEU A 48 15.06 -15.91 -13.80
N PHE A 49 15.23 -15.97 -12.48
CA PHE A 49 14.63 -16.99 -11.64
C PHE A 49 13.11 -16.88 -11.59
N GLN A 50 12.57 -15.66 -11.56
CA GLN A 50 11.12 -15.44 -11.66
C GLN A 50 10.55 -15.94 -12.99
N LEU A 51 11.28 -15.71 -14.10
CA LEU A 51 10.94 -16.26 -15.41
C LEU A 51 11.02 -17.79 -15.45
N GLU A 52 12.03 -18.40 -14.84
CA GLU A 52 12.19 -19.86 -14.77
C GLU A 52 11.07 -20.50 -13.94
N LEU A 53 10.69 -19.90 -12.80
CA LEU A 53 9.54 -20.33 -12.03
C LEU A 53 8.27 -20.29 -12.87
N ASP A 54 8.02 -19.19 -13.60
CA ASP A 54 6.86 -19.05 -14.47
C ASP A 54 6.88 -20.05 -15.65
N GLU A 55 8.05 -20.38 -16.19
CA GLU A 55 8.21 -21.35 -17.28
C GLU A 55 8.04 -22.81 -16.81
N GLN A 56 8.60 -23.20 -15.66
CA GLN A 56 8.37 -24.51 -15.07
C GLN A 56 6.89 -24.71 -14.73
N ILE A 57 6.21 -23.66 -14.28
CA ILE A 57 4.76 -23.65 -14.08
C ILE A 57 4.02 -23.82 -15.42
N GLY A 58 4.41 -23.09 -16.47
CA GLY A 58 3.82 -23.18 -17.81
C GLY A 58 3.98 -24.55 -18.50
N ASN A 59 5.14 -25.20 -18.34
CA ASN A 59 5.43 -26.51 -18.93
C ASN A 59 4.72 -27.66 -18.20
N THR A 60 4.48 -27.54 -16.90
CA THR A 60 3.75 -28.56 -16.13
C THR A 60 2.25 -28.54 -16.42
N ILE A 61 1.67 -27.36 -16.72
CA ILE A 61 0.27 -27.21 -17.16
C ILE A 61 0.03 -27.93 -18.50
N LYS A 62 1.02 -27.95 -19.40
CA LYS A 62 0.93 -28.63 -20.70
C LYS A 62 1.13 -30.15 -20.62
N ASN A 63 1.86 -30.63 -19.61
CA ASN A 63 2.33 -32.02 -19.54
C ASN A 63 1.57 -32.93 -18.56
N ARG A 64 0.52 -32.45 -17.87
CA ARG A 64 -0.41 -33.40 -17.25
C ARG A 64 -1.17 -34.12 -18.36
N PRO A 65 -1.09 -35.47 -18.47
CA PRO A 65 -2.02 -36.18 -19.31
C PRO A 65 -3.41 -35.84 -18.78
N LYS A 66 -4.21 -35.13 -19.58
CA LYS A 66 -5.65 -35.06 -19.36
C LYS A 66 -6.10 -36.52 -19.34
N ASN A 67 -6.28 -37.10 -18.16
CA ASN A 67 -6.97 -38.36 -18.02
C ASN A 67 -8.40 -38.05 -18.41
N TYR A 68 -8.67 -38.13 -19.72
CA TYR A 68 -10.02 -38.10 -20.24
C TYR A 68 -10.70 -39.37 -19.72
N ASN A 69 -11.20 -39.31 -18.48
CA ASN A 69 -12.41 -40.01 -18.15
C ASN A 69 -13.42 -39.56 -19.19
N SER A 70 -13.65 -40.40 -20.20
CA SER A 70 -14.38 -40.05 -21.42
C SER A 70 -15.60 -39.19 -21.07
N PRO A 71 -15.82 -38.03 -21.72
CA PRO A 71 -16.97 -37.16 -21.46
C PRO A 71 -18.31 -37.91 -21.42
N SER A 72 -18.38 -39.04 -22.12
CA SER A 72 -19.48 -40.02 -22.11
C SER A 72 -19.79 -40.62 -20.73
N LYS A 73 -18.77 -40.94 -19.91
CA LYS A 73 -18.93 -41.49 -18.56
C LYS A 73 -19.47 -40.44 -17.58
N LEU A 74 -18.95 -39.21 -17.67
CA LEU A 74 -19.41 -38.09 -16.85
C LEU A 74 -20.86 -37.73 -17.18
N LYS A 75 -21.19 -37.63 -18.48
CA LYS A 75 -22.57 -37.41 -18.96
C LYS A 75 -23.55 -38.46 -18.40
N THR A 76 -23.19 -39.74 -18.50
CA THR A 76 -24.03 -40.85 -18.00
C THR A 76 -24.22 -40.80 -16.49
N LYS A 77 -23.22 -40.36 -15.71
CA LYS A 77 -23.35 -40.16 -14.26
C LYS A 77 -24.21 -38.94 -13.93
N ILE A 78 -24.06 -37.83 -14.66
CA ILE A 78 -24.85 -36.60 -14.45
C ILE A 78 -26.34 -36.85 -14.69
N GLU A 79 -26.68 -37.56 -15.77
CA GLU A 79 -28.07 -37.91 -16.08
C GLU A 79 -28.72 -38.77 -14.98
N LYS A 80 -27.94 -39.63 -14.32
CA LYS A 80 -28.38 -40.48 -13.19
C LYS A 80 -28.58 -39.71 -11.87
N ILE A 81 -27.98 -38.52 -11.72
CA ILE A 81 -28.12 -37.70 -10.50
C ILE A 81 -29.47 -36.95 -10.46
N GLY A 82 -30.02 -36.61 -11.63
CA GLY A 82 -31.31 -35.93 -11.74
C GLY A 82 -31.31 -34.55 -11.05
N LYS A 83 -32.08 -34.40 -9.98
CA LYS A 83 -32.22 -33.14 -9.19
C LYS A 83 -31.55 -33.20 -7.81
N ASN A 84 -30.83 -34.27 -7.48
CA ASN A 84 -30.26 -34.44 -6.15
C ASN A 84 -28.99 -33.58 -5.99
N ILE A 85 -29.12 -32.48 -5.24
CA ILE A 85 -28.05 -31.50 -5.03
C ILE A 85 -26.85 -32.09 -4.27
N SER A 86 -27.07 -33.02 -3.34
CA SER A 86 -25.97 -33.65 -2.57
C SER A 86 -25.02 -34.38 -3.51
N LYS A 87 -25.56 -35.16 -4.45
CA LYS A 87 -24.76 -35.90 -5.42
C LYS A 87 -24.03 -34.99 -6.42
N VAL A 88 -24.53 -33.78 -6.66
CA VAL A 88 -23.82 -32.78 -7.46
C VAL A 88 -22.56 -32.31 -6.74
N TYR A 89 -22.61 -32.13 -5.42
CA TYR A 89 -21.43 -31.80 -4.64
C TYR A 89 -20.38 -32.93 -4.67
N ASP A 90 -20.80 -34.18 -4.47
CA ASP A 90 -19.90 -35.34 -4.54
C ASP A 90 -19.23 -35.45 -5.92
N MET A 91 -19.96 -35.14 -6.99
CA MET A 91 -19.45 -35.17 -8.35
C MET A 91 -18.47 -34.03 -8.65
N ILE A 92 -18.71 -32.84 -8.09
CA ILE A 92 -17.72 -31.76 -8.19
C ILE A 92 -16.42 -32.21 -7.54
N ASP A 93 -16.50 -32.78 -6.33
CA ASP A 93 -15.31 -33.25 -5.60
C ASP A 93 -14.58 -34.38 -6.36
N GLU A 94 -15.30 -35.27 -7.06
CA GLU A 94 -14.71 -36.36 -7.86
C GLU A 94 -13.95 -35.87 -9.11
N TYR A 95 -14.42 -34.80 -9.78
CA TYR A 95 -13.91 -34.38 -11.09
C TYR A 95 -13.24 -32.99 -11.09
N ILE A 96 -13.07 -32.34 -9.94
CA ILE A 96 -12.57 -30.96 -9.85
C ILE A 96 -11.18 -30.79 -10.48
N ASP A 97 -10.39 -31.86 -10.51
CA ASP A 97 -9.04 -31.87 -11.06
C ASP A 97 -9.00 -31.98 -12.59
N ASP A 98 -10.10 -32.46 -13.20
CA ASP A 98 -10.17 -32.79 -14.63
C ASP A 98 -10.75 -31.65 -15.46
N TYR A 99 -11.49 -30.71 -14.84
CA TYR A 99 -12.21 -29.65 -15.53
C TYR A 99 -12.08 -28.29 -14.83
N THR A 100 -11.99 -27.23 -15.62
CA THR A 100 -12.05 -25.84 -15.16
C THR A 100 -13.46 -25.45 -14.72
N TYR A 101 -13.58 -24.33 -14.01
CA TYR A 101 -14.87 -23.80 -13.57
C TYR A 101 -15.87 -23.65 -14.74
N GLU A 102 -15.41 -23.12 -15.87
CA GLU A 102 -16.27 -22.88 -17.03
C GLU A 102 -16.66 -24.18 -17.74
N GLU A 103 -15.74 -25.14 -17.86
CA GLU A 103 -16.05 -26.47 -18.39
C GLU A 103 -17.10 -27.19 -17.51
N PHE A 104 -16.96 -27.12 -16.18
CA PHE A 104 -17.97 -27.65 -15.26
C PHE A 104 -19.32 -26.96 -15.43
N LEU A 105 -19.33 -25.64 -15.54
CA LEU A 105 -20.55 -24.86 -15.68
C LEU A 105 -21.29 -25.23 -16.97
N GLU A 106 -20.56 -25.39 -18.08
CA GLU A 106 -21.11 -25.80 -19.37
C GLU A 106 -21.68 -27.23 -19.32
N ILE A 107 -20.90 -28.18 -18.80
CA ILE A 107 -21.31 -29.58 -18.67
C ILE A 107 -22.56 -29.68 -17.77
N PHE A 108 -22.55 -29.02 -16.61
CA PHE A 108 -23.67 -29.10 -15.68
C PHE A 108 -24.92 -28.40 -16.20
N ARG A 109 -24.80 -27.26 -16.91
CA ARG A 109 -25.95 -26.61 -17.57
C ARG A 109 -26.57 -27.50 -18.64
N SER A 110 -25.75 -28.24 -19.37
CA SER A 110 -26.20 -29.08 -20.50
C SER A 110 -26.91 -30.35 -20.05
N TYR A 111 -26.53 -30.91 -18.89
CA TYR A 111 -26.95 -32.26 -18.51
C TYR A 111 -27.70 -32.35 -17.17
N LEU A 112 -27.61 -31.38 -16.25
CA LEU A 112 -28.38 -31.40 -15.00
C LEU A 112 -29.76 -30.78 -15.17
N ARG A 113 -30.78 -31.43 -14.59
CA ARG A 113 -32.16 -30.90 -14.52
C ARG A 113 -32.35 -29.92 -13.35
N ILE A 114 -31.34 -29.09 -13.07
CA ILE A 114 -31.32 -28.10 -12.00
C ILE A 114 -31.25 -26.70 -12.64
N PRO A 115 -31.96 -25.68 -12.11
CA PRO A 115 -31.86 -24.33 -12.64
C PRO A 115 -30.40 -23.83 -12.72
N ALA A 116 -30.00 -23.25 -13.85
CA ALA A 116 -28.64 -22.79 -14.10
C ALA A 116 -28.10 -21.84 -13.00
N VAL A 117 -28.96 -20.98 -12.46
CA VAL A 117 -28.62 -20.07 -11.36
C VAL A 117 -28.21 -20.84 -10.09
N LYS A 118 -28.88 -21.97 -9.80
CA LYS A 118 -28.53 -22.81 -8.64
C LYS A 118 -27.21 -23.56 -8.87
N ILE A 119 -26.99 -24.09 -10.07
CA ILE A 119 -25.73 -24.75 -10.45
C ILE A 119 -24.56 -23.78 -10.32
N GLN A 120 -24.70 -22.55 -10.82
CA GLN A 120 -23.65 -21.54 -10.73
C GLN A 120 -23.31 -21.20 -9.27
N LYS A 121 -24.32 -21.09 -8.40
CA LYS A 121 -24.10 -20.87 -6.96
C LYS A 121 -23.36 -22.04 -6.32
N ILE A 122 -23.78 -23.28 -6.60
CA ILE A 122 -23.14 -24.51 -6.10
C ILE A 122 -21.66 -24.55 -6.52
N LEU A 123 -21.36 -24.34 -7.81
CA LEU A 123 -19.99 -24.33 -8.31
C LEU A 123 -19.16 -23.21 -7.69
N LYS A 124 -19.71 -21.99 -7.59
CA LYS A 124 -19.00 -20.87 -6.94
C LYS A 124 -18.61 -21.19 -5.50
N VAL A 125 -19.55 -21.74 -4.73
CA VAL A 125 -19.29 -22.13 -3.33
C VAL A 125 -18.21 -23.20 -3.25
N LYS A 126 -18.28 -24.24 -4.09
CA LYS A 126 -17.28 -25.32 -4.09
C LYS A 126 -15.90 -24.88 -4.54
N TYR A 127 -15.81 -24.12 -5.62
CA TYR A 127 -14.54 -23.57 -6.07
C TYR A 127 -13.94 -22.65 -5.02
N ARG A 128 -14.74 -21.77 -4.39
CA ARG A 128 -14.27 -20.96 -3.27
C ARG A 128 -13.76 -21.82 -2.12
N GLN A 129 -14.50 -22.84 -1.69
CA GLN A 129 -14.06 -23.76 -0.63
C GLN A 129 -12.69 -24.41 -0.97
N LEU A 130 -12.51 -24.86 -2.20
CA LEU A 130 -11.25 -25.50 -2.60
C LEU A 130 -10.09 -24.52 -2.68
N GLN A 131 -10.32 -23.31 -3.15
CA GLN A 131 -9.32 -22.24 -3.13
C GLN A 131 -8.83 -22.00 -1.71
N GLU A 132 -9.75 -21.82 -0.75
CA GLU A 132 -9.38 -21.62 0.67
C GLU A 132 -8.59 -22.81 1.22
N VAL A 133 -9.03 -24.05 0.92
CA VAL A 133 -8.32 -25.26 1.38
C VAL A 133 -6.89 -25.31 0.84
N TRP A 134 -6.67 -24.99 -0.43
CA TRP A 134 -5.33 -25.00 -1.01
C TRP A 134 -4.46 -23.86 -0.48
N LEU A 135 -5.01 -22.67 -0.33
CA LEU A 135 -4.31 -21.51 0.24
C LEU A 135 -3.88 -21.78 1.69
N GLU A 136 -4.76 -22.32 2.53
CA GLU A 136 -4.42 -22.71 3.91
C GLU A 136 -3.35 -23.79 3.95
N LYS A 137 -3.44 -24.79 3.07
CA LYS A 137 -2.41 -25.82 2.95
C LYS A 137 -1.04 -25.25 2.57
N LEU A 138 -1.00 -24.31 1.61
CA LEU A 138 0.23 -23.63 1.21
C LEU A 138 0.79 -22.77 2.36
N LYS A 139 -0.07 -22.05 3.07
CA LYS A 139 0.31 -21.24 4.24
C LYS A 139 1.01 -22.07 5.31
N VAL A 140 0.53 -23.28 5.58
CA VAL A 140 1.17 -24.22 6.51
C VAL A 140 2.52 -24.71 5.96
N ARG A 141 2.61 -25.03 4.66
CA ARG A 141 3.85 -25.51 4.04
C ARG A 141 4.95 -24.44 4.01
N PHE A 142 4.58 -23.19 3.84
CA PHE A 142 5.50 -22.04 3.79
C PHE A 142 5.73 -21.38 5.15
N SER A 143 5.31 -22.00 6.25
CA SER A 143 5.43 -21.39 7.59
C SER A 143 6.87 -21.15 8.03
N SER A 144 7.84 -21.87 7.47
CA SER A 144 9.27 -21.72 7.78
C SER A 144 9.94 -20.56 7.07
N LEU A 145 9.29 -19.94 6.08
CA LEU A 145 9.82 -18.77 5.39
C LEU A 145 9.77 -17.53 6.29
N PRO A 146 10.69 -16.56 6.09
CA PRO A 146 10.61 -15.24 6.73
C PRO A 146 9.25 -14.59 6.51
N ASP A 147 8.77 -13.80 7.47
CA ASP A 147 7.40 -13.29 7.47
C ASP A 147 7.12 -12.38 6.27
N GLU A 148 8.08 -11.53 5.91
CA GLU A 148 8.05 -10.61 4.77
C GLU A 148 7.85 -11.36 3.46
N GLU A 149 8.69 -12.38 3.22
CA GLU A 149 8.64 -13.22 2.03
C GLU A 149 7.38 -14.10 2.01
N ARG A 150 7.02 -14.69 3.16
CA ARG A 150 5.84 -15.53 3.28
C ARG A 150 4.58 -14.76 2.99
N ILE A 151 4.41 -13.58 3.58
CA ILE A 151 3.21 -12.76 3.40
C ILE A 151 3.13 -12.26 1.95
N GLN A 152 4.25 -11.81 1.38
CA GLN A 152 4.30 -11.38 -0.02
C GLN A 152 4.00 -12.52 -1.00
N LEU A 153 4.53 -13.72 -0.74
CA LEU A 153 4.27 -14.92 -1.53
C LEU A 153 2.82 -15.40 -1.41
N MET A 154 2.24 -15.35 -0.21
CA MET A 154 0.83 -15.70 -0.01
C MET A 154 -0.12 -14.69 -0.65
N ASP A 155 0.20 -13.39 -0.62
CA ASP A 155 -0.56 -12.34 -1.34
C ASP A 155 -0.54 -12.59 -2.87
N TYR A 156 0.60 -13.02 -3.42
CA TYR A 156 0.68 -13.44 -4.81
C TYR A 156 -0.26 -14.62 -5.12
N TYR A 157 -0.30 -15.65 -4.28
CA TYR A 157 -1.20 -16.79 -4.47
C TYR A 157 -2.67 -16.43 -4.26
N GLU A 158 -2.99 -15.53 -3.33
CA GLU A 158 -4.35 -15.02 -3.12
C GLU A 158 -4.85 -14.28 -4.37
N LYS A 159 -4.02 -13.41 -4.97
CA LYS A 159 -4.34 -12.73 -6.24
C LYS A 159 -4.55 -13.69 -7.40
N ASN A 160 -3.89 -14.85 -7.37
CA ASN A 160 -4.00 -15.90 -8.38
C ASN A 160 -4.91 -17.06 -7.96
N ARG A 161 -5.77 -16.88 -6.96
CA ARG A 161 -6.60 -17.94 -6.37
C ARG A 161 -7.50 -18.68 -7.35
N ASP A 162 -7.91 -18.03 -8.44
CA ASP A 162 -8.77 -18.64 -9.44
C ASP A 162 -8.03 -19.72 -10.25
N ASN A 163 -6.70 -19.72 -10.23
CA ASN A 163 -5.88 -20.77 -10.81
C ASN A 163 -5.64 -21.92 -9.80
N ILE A 164 -6.69 -22.71 -9.56
CA ILE A 164 -6.63 -23.87 -8.65
C ILE A 164 -5.54 -24.87 -9.05
N GLN A 165 -5.31 -25.06 -10.34
CA GLN A 165 -4.27 -25.97 -10.84
C GLN A 165 -2.87 -25.52 -10.39
N LYS A 166 -2.58 -24.22 -10.49
CA LYS A 166 -1.32 -23.63 -9.99
C LYS A 166 -1.18 -23.81 -8.48
N LEU A 167 -2.21 -23.50 -7.69
CA LEU A 167 -2.17 -23.68 -6.24
C LEU A 167 -1.88 -25.14 -5.85
N LYS A 168 -2.57 -26.09 -6.50
CA LYS A 168 -2.38 -27.53 -6.26
C LYS A 168 -0.98 -28.00 -6.69
N GLN A 169 -0.47 -27.53 -7.82
CA GLN A 169 0.88 -27.88 -8.27
C GLN A 169 1.94 -27.41 -7.29
N ILE A 170 1.88 -26.13 -6.89
CA ILE A 170 2.82 -25.59 -5.90
C ILE A 170 2.70 -26.37 -4.59
N TYR A 171 1.49 -26.76 -4.19
CA TYR A 171 1.33 -27.60 -3.01
C TYR A 171 2.06 -28.93 -3.15
N HIS A 172 1.93 -29.63 -4.29
CA HIS A 172 2.65 -30.89 -4.50
C HIS A 172 4.16 -30.72 -4.56
N LEU A 173 4.67 -29.63 -5.17
CA LEU A 173 6.10 -29.31 -5.11
C LEU A 173 6.55 -29.06 -3.67
N SER A 174 5.72 -28.37 -2.87
CA SER A 174 5.96 -28.13 -1.45
C SER A 174 5.88 -29.38 -0.55
N GLU A 175 5.47 -30.53 -1.10
CA GLU A 175 5.58 -31.81 -0.38
C GLU A 175 7.02 -32.32 -0.35
N ASP A 176 7.88 -31.89 -1.28
CA ASP A 176 9.32 -32.16 -1.24
C ASP A 176 10.03 -31.20 -0.27
N GLU A 177 10.66 -31.77 0.77
CA GLU A 177 11.41 -31.01 1.76
C GLU A 177 12.61 -30.26 1.14
N ASN A 178 13.22 -30.80 0.08
CA ASN A 178 14.32 -30.12 -0.61
C ASN A 178 13.82 -28.86 -1.32
N TYR A 179 12.64 -28.92 -1.92
CA TYR A 179 12.02 -27.76 -2.57
C TYR A 179 11.73 -26.66 -1.54
N ILE A 180 11.13 -26.99 -0.39
CA ILE A 180 10.90 -26.02 0.69
C ILE A 180 12.20 -25.43 1.20
N LYS A 181 13.22 -26.26 1.44
CA LYS A 181 14.53 -25.80 1.93
C LYS A 181 15.21 -24.86 0.94
N ASN A 182 15.13 -25.15 -0.36
CA ASN A 182 15.70 -24.30 -1.40
C ASN A 182 14.99 -22.95 -1.44
N ILE A 183 13.65 -22.93 -1.40
CA ILE A 183 12.88 -21.67 -1.34
C ILE A 183 13.23 -20.89 -0.09
N GLN A 184 13.36 -21.56 1.06
CA GLN A 184 13.73 -20.92 2.31
C GLN A 184 15.10 -20.24 2.20
N GLN A 185 16.12 -20.93 1.70
CA GLN A 185 17.46 -20.36 1.53
C GLN A 185 17.44 -19.13 0.60
N ILE A 186 16.68 -19.21 -0.50
CA ILE A 186 16.54 -18.09 -1.44
C ILE A 186 15.82 -16.91 -0.78
N SER A 187 14.77 -17.19 -0.01
CA SER A 187 13.97 -16.18 0.68
C SER A 187 14.79 -15.46 1.75
N GLU A 188 15.54 -16.21 2.56
CA GLU A 188 16.47 -15.66 3.55
C GLU A 188 17.55 -14.80 2.87
N PHE A 189 18.17 -15.31 1.80
CA PHE A 189 19.20 -14.56 1.09
C PHE A 189 18.65 -13.29 0.41
N LYS A 190 17.46 -13.35 -0.18
CA LYS A 190 16.80 -12.18 -0.77
C LYS A 190 16.50 -11.14 0.29
N LEU A 191 15.91 -11.55 1.42
CA LEU A 191 15.61 -10.65 2.53
C LEU A 191 16.90 -10.00 3.08
N ASP A 192 17.94 -10.80 3.31
CA ASP A 192 19.26 -10.32 3.77
C ASP A 192 19.84 -9.26 2.82
N ILE A 193 19.74 -9.48 1.49
CA ILE A 193 20.17 -8.50 0.50
C ILE A 193 19.37 -7.22 0.65
N MET A 194 18.05 -7.34 0.70
CA MET A 194 17.17 -6.18 0.74
C MET A 194 17.38 -5.35 2.00
N GLU A 195 17.51 -5.99 3.16
CA GLU A 195 17.78 -5.31 4.42
C GLU A 195 19.16 -4.64 4.46
N SER A 196 20.17 -5.31 3.92
CA SER A 196 21.56 -4.84 4.00
C SER A 196 21.86 -3.73 2.99
N PHE A 197 21.21 -3.76 1.83
CA PHE A 197 21.65 -3.00 0.66
C PHE A 197 20.57 -2.14 0.02
N MET A 198 19.29 -2.43 0.25
CA MET A 198 18.17 -1.64 -0.26
C MET A 198 17.08 -1.42 0.79
N PRO A 199 17.43 -0.98 2.03
CA PRO A 199 16.45 -0.83 3.10
C PRO A 199 15.34 0.15 2.75
N GLU A 200 15.62 1.15 1.91
CA GLU A 200 14.64 2.11 1.40
C GLU A 200 13.58 1.49 0.48
N LEU A 201 13.88 0.34 -0.15
CA LEU A 201 12.98 -0.38 -1.05
C LEU A 201 12.18 -1.47 -0.34
N MET A 202 12.44 -1.73 0.95
CA MET A 202 11.76 -2.77 1.74
C MET A 202 10.24 -2.59 1.75
N GLU A 203 9.76 -1.39 2.05
CA GLU A 203 8.31 -1.13 2.12
C GLU A 203 7.61 -1.35 0.77
N GLU A 204 8.26 -0.98 -0.32
CA GLU A 204 7.70 -1.13 -1.67
C GLU A 204 7.65 -2.60 -2.10
N ASN A 205 8.73 -3.35 -1.87
CA ASN A 205 8.84 -4.74 -2.31
C ASN A 205 8.08 -5.73 -1.42
N TYR A 206 7.91 -5.41 -0.14
CA TYR A 206 7.14 -6.20 0.83
C TYR A 206 5.87 -5.47 1.26
N LYS A 207 5.21 -4.79 0.33
CA LYS A 207 4.02 -3.99 0.61
C LYS A 207 2.93 -4.76 1.34
N ALA A 208 2.68 -6.01 0.95
CA ALA A 208 1.66 -6.85 1.59
C ALA A 208 1.96 -7.12 3.07
N TYR A 209 3.25 -7.20 3.44
CA TYR A 209 3.69 -7.30 4.83
C TYR A 209 3.53 -5.95 5.55
N TYR A 210 4.14 -4.89 5.02
CA TYR A 210 4.17 -3.59 5.70
C TYR A 210 2.78 -2.95 5.86
N ASP A 211 1.86 -3.16 4.92
CA ASP A 211 0.48 -2.65 4.95
C ASP A 211 -0.32 -3.14 6.18
N GLU A 212 0.04 -4.29 6.73
CA GLU A 212 -0.63 -4.92 7.86
C GLU A 212 0.21 -4.87 9.16
N THR A 213 1.34 -4.16 9.14
CA THR A 213 2.13 -3.94 10.36
C THR A 213 1.37 -3.03 11.34
N PRO A 214 1.45 -3.31 12.67
CA PRO A 214 0.84 -2.46 13.69
C PRO A 214 1.26 -1.00 13.57
N GLU A 215 2.53 -0.75 13.21
CA GLU A 215 3.10 0.58 13.02
C GLU A 215 2.35 1.36 11.93
N LYS A 216 2.17 0.77 10.74
CA LYS A 216 1.47 1.42 9.63
C LYS A 216 -0.03 1.58 9.92
N ILE A 217 -0.66 0.57 10.51
CA ILE A 217 -2.08 0.63 10.90
C ILE A 217 -2.32 1.77 11.90
N ASN A 218 -1.47 1.90 12.92
CA ASN A 218 -1.56 2.96 13.92
C ASN A 218 -1.35 4.33 13.29
N LEU A 219 -0.36 4.46 12.41
CA LEU A 219 -0.09 5.74 11.74
C LEU A 219 -1.27 6.19 10.85
N VAL A 220 -1.89 5.26 10.11
CA VAL A 220 -3.13 5.54 9.36
C VAL A 220 -4.24 6.01 10.30
N GLN A 221 -4.39 5.35 11.45
CA GLN A 221 -5.41 5.72 12.42
C GLN A 221 -5.16 7.11 13.02
N GLU A 222 -3.92 7.44 13.35
CA GLU A 222 -3.54 8.77 13.84
C GLU A 222 -3.88 9.86 12.81
N VAL A 223 -3.54 9.67 11.54
CA VAL A 223 -3.90 10.61 10.47
C VAL A 223 -5.42 10.77 10.35
N LEU A 224 -6.18 9.68 10.42
CA LEU A 224 -7.66 9.72 10.37
C LEU A 224 -8.28 10.47 11.57
N THR A 225 -7.64 10.41 12.74
CA THR A 225 -8.10 11.17 13.92
C THR A 225 -7.78 12.65 13.83
N LEU A 226 -6.71 13.02 13.12
CA LEU A 226 -6.34 14.43 12.89
C LEU A 226 -7.18 15.06 11.77
N THR A 227 -7.58 14.29 10.77
CA THR A 227 -8.40 14.80 9.66
C THR A 227 -9.38 13.77 9.11
N HIS A 228 -10.59 14.21 8.77
CA HIS A 228 -11.60 13.40 8.08
C HIS A 228 -11.59 13.63 6.56
N SER A 229 -10.59 14.33 6.03
CA SER A 229 -10.53 14.71 4.62
C SER A 229 -10.10 13.57 3.70
N TYR A 230 -9.44 12.54 4.25
CA TYR A 230 -8.89 11.42 3.48
C TYR A 230 -9.61 10.11 3.80
N PRO A 231 -10.00 9.31 2.78
CA PRO A 231 -10.54 7.98 3.02
C PRO A 231 -9.46 7.02 3.51
N ARG A 232 -9.84 6.08 4.40
CA ARG A 232 -8.91 5.09 4.96
C ARG A 232 -8.18 4.26 3.90
N SER A 233 -8.86 3.93 2.79
CA SER A 233 -8.26 3.18 1.68
C SER A 233 -7.08 3.91 1.06
N PHE A 234 -7.21 5.21 0.82
CA PHE A 234 -6.14 6.05 0.28
C PHE A 234 -4.93 6.09 1.22
N LEU A 235 -5.18 6.28 2.52
CA LEU A 235 -4.11 6.33 3.52
C LEU A 235 -3.34 5.00 3.64
N LYS A 236 -4.03 3.86 3.50
CA LYS A 236 -3.38 2.54 3.50
C LYS A 236 -2.40 2.37 2.34
N GLU A 237 -2.65 2.99 1.18
CA GLU A 237 -1.79 2.87 0.00
C GLU A 237 -0.51 3.71 0.09
N LEU A 238 -0.50 4.74 0.94
CA LEU A 238 0.67 5.59 1.13
C LEU A 238 1.79 4.84 1.86
N SER A 239 3.03 5.19 1.56
CA SER A 239 4.19 4.73 2.32
C SER A 239 4.17 5.31 3.73
N MET A 240 4.80 4.65 4.69
CA MET A 240 4.94 5.15 6.06
C MET A 240 5.59 6.54 6.08
N SER A 241 6.60 6.77 5.24
CA SER A 241 7.25 8.08 5.10
C SER A 241 6.28 9.18 4.67
N LYS A 242 5.42 8.91 3.68
CA LYS A 242 4.39 9.84 3.21
C LYS A 242 3.32 10.08 4.27
N LEU A 243 2.93 9.05 5.02
CA LEU A 243 1.97 9.17 6.11
C LEU A 243 2.52 10.04 7.26
N VAL A 244 3.79 9.87 7.64
CA VAL A 244 4.44 10.71 8.65
C VAL A 244 4.51 12.16 8.18
N PHE A 245 4.88 12.38 6.92
CA PHE A 245 4.91 13.72 6.33
C PHE A 245 3.52 14.37 6.38
N LEU A 246 2.48 13.68 5.89
CA LEU A 246 1.10 14.15 5.90
C LEU A 246 0.61 14.45 7.32
N LYS A 247 0.89 13.57 8.28
CA LYS A 247 0.57 13.79 9.70
C LYS A 247 1.15 15.10 10.21
N ASN A 248 2.43 15.34 9.93
CA ASN A 248 3.12 16.55 10.39
C ASN A 248 2.59 17.80 9.70
N GLU A 249 2.25 17.74 8.41
CA GLU A 249 1.62 18.86 7.71
C GLU A 249 0.27 19.22 8.32
N ILE A 250 -0.57 18.24 8.63
CA ILE A 250 -1.88 18.47 9.28
C ILE A 250 -1.68 19.13 10.65
N ILE A 251 -0.75 18.63 11.47
CA ILE A 251 -0.47 19.19 12.80
C ILE A 251 0.01 20.65 12.69
N GLU A 252 0.89 20.95 11.74
CA GLU A 252 1.39 22.31 11.55
C GLU A 252 0.30 23.25 11.00
N GLN A 253 -0.57 22.75 10.14
CA GLN A 253 -1.74 23.51 9.67
C GLN A 253 -2.68 23.82 10.84
N ASP A 254 -3.03 22.84 11.67
CA ASP A 254 -3.89 23.04 12.85
C ASP A 254 -3.29 24.07 13.83
N LYS A 255 -1.97 24.01 14.06
CA LYS A 255 -1.28 25.01 14.90
C LYS A 255 -1.37 26.41 14.33
N ARG A 256 -1.18 26.56 13.02
CA ARG A 256 -1.33 27.85 12.31
C ARG A 256 -2.77 28.35 12.43
N GLU A 257 -3.76 27.50 12.14
CA GLU A 257 -5.17 27.88 12.25
C GLU A 257 -5.57 28.31 13.67
N ILE A 258 -5.05 27.64 14.71
CA ILE A 258 -5.27 28.04 16.11
C ILE A 258 -4.62 29.40 16.40
N ALA A 259 -3.40 29.63 15.93
CA ALA A 259 -2.69 30.90 16.10
C ALA A 259 -3.44 32.04 15.37
N ASP A 260 -3.84 31.81 14.13
CA ASP A 260 -4.56 32.76 13.29
C ASP A 260 -5.92 33.10 13.89
N LYS A 261 -6.64 32.11 14.42
CA LYS A 261 -7.91 32.32 15.12
C LYS A 261 -7.73 33.14 16.39
N LYS A 262 -6.63 32.94 17.14
CA LYS A 262 -6.31 33.76 18.33
C LYS A 262 -6.03 35.21 17.93
N LEU A 263 -5.22 35.43 16.90
CA LEU A 263 -4.92 36.76 16.36
C LEU A 263 -6.19 37.45 15.85
N PHE A 264 -6.98 36.76 15.03
CA PHE A 264 -8.28 37.23 14.54
C PHE A 264 -9.16 37.71 15.70
N ASN A 265 -9.34 36.89 16.74
CA ASN A 265 -10.18 37.24 17.89
C ASN A 265 -9.60 38.39 18.73
N LYS A 266 -8.28 38.43 18.94
CA LYS A 266 -7.58 39.50 19.65
C LYS A 266 -7.85 40.86 19.00
N HIS A 267 -7.59 40.96 17.70
CA HIS A 267 -7.72 42.23 16.98
C HIS A 267 -9.17 42.61 16.71
N THR A 268 -10.07 41.64 16.48
CA THR A 268 -11.51 41.90 16.37
C THR A 268 -12.04 42.53 17.66
N LYS A 269 -11.71 41.97 18.83
CA LYS A 269 -12.13 42.54 20.12
C LYS A 269 -11.55 43.92 20.37
N ALA A 270 -10.23 44.09 20.17
CA ALA A 270 -9.57 45.38 20.38
C ALA A 270 -10.17 46.48 19.50
N LEU A 271 -10.48 46.17 18.24
CA LEU A 271 -11.12 47.12 17.32
C LEU A 271 -12.58 47.41 17.68
N GLU A 272 -13.35 46.42 18.13
CA GLU A 272 -14.73 46.64 18.60
C GLU A 272 -14.77 47.48 19.87
N GLU A 273 -13.89 47.21 20.83
CA GLU A 273 -13.77 47.99 22.06
C GLU A 273 -13.36 49.44 21.76
N ALA A 274 -12.33 49.61 20.92
CA ALA A 274 -11.85 50.94 20.54
C ALA A 274 -12.85 51.71 19.67
N LEU A 275 -13.72 51.04 18.92
CA LEU A 275 -14.78 51.68 18.13
C LEU A 275 -15.84 52.32 19.03
N ASN A 276 -16.09 51.73 20.19
CA ASN A 276 -17.03 52.23 21.21
C ASN A 276 -16.36 53.19 22.21
N SER A 277 -15.03 53.38 22.13
CA SER A 277 -14.32 54.35 22.95
C SER A 277 -14.68 55.78 22.54
N PRO A 278 -14.88 56.71 23.49
CA PRO A 278 -15.07 58.13 23.20
C PRO A 278 -13.80 58.81 22.66
N ASN A 279 -12.66 58.11 22.64
CA ASN A 279 -11.37 58.63 22.21
C ASN A 279 -10.92 58.01 20.87
N ASP A 280 -10.94 58.81 19.80
CA ASP A 280 -10.56 58.38 18.44
C ASP A 280 -9.09 57.96 18.29
N THR A 281 -8.22 58.37 19.22
CA THR A 281 -6.82 57.93 19.23
C THR A 281 -6.67 56.46 19.59
N ASP A 282 -7.58 55.89 20.38
CA ASP A 282 -7.55 54.47 20.75
C ASP A 282 -7.91 53.59 19.56
N PHE A 283 -8.88 54.01 18.74
CA PHE A 283 -9.23 53.30 17.50
C PHE A 283 -8.08 53.33 16.49
N SER A 284 -7.42 54.49 16.35
CA SER A 284 -6.28 54.63 15.44
C SER A 284 -5.10 53.74 15.87
N ARG A 285 -4.85 53.61 17.17
CA ARG A 285 -3.82 52.71 17.72
C ARG A 285 -4.17 51.24 17.46
N ALA A 286 -5.39 50.81 17.79
CA ALA A 286 -5.83 49.43 17.56
C ALA A 286 -5.81 49.04 16.07
N ALA A 287 -6.15 49.96 15.17
CA ALA A 287 -6.05 49.76 13.72
C ALA A 287 -4.60 49.61 13.27
N LEU A 288 -3.67 50.36 13.88
CA LEU A 288 -2.25 50.24 13.57
C LEU A 288 -1.66 48.92 14.04
N ASP A 289 -1.93 48.54 15.28
CA ASP A 289 -1.46 47.28 15.85
C ASP A 289 -1.95 46.10 15.01
N ALA A 290 -3.19 46.16 14.51
CA ALA A 290 -3.74 45.14 13.60
C ALA A 290 -2.99 45.07 12.26
N ILE A 291 -2.61 46.19 11.66
CA ILE A 291 -1.91 46.20 10.36
C ILE A 291 -0.45 45.76 10.51
N THR A 292 0.16 46.02 11.66
CA THR A 292 1.54 45.64 11.92
C THR A 292 1.69 44.18 12.34
N GLU A 293 0.71 43.63 13.07
CA GLU A 293 0.80 42.27 13.63
C GLU A 293 0.10 41.20 12.78
N LEU A 294 -0.89 41.56 11.96
CA LEU A 294 -1.62 40.61 11.13
C LEU A 294 -1.00 40.48 9.73
N ASP A 295 -1.03 39.28 9.18
CA ASP A 295 -0.77 39.06 7.76
C ASP A 295 -1.94 39.59 6.90
N SER A 296 -1.74 39.62 5.58
CA SER A 296 -2.72 40.17 4.65
C SER A 296 -4.08 39.46 4.71
N ASP A 297 -4.05 38.13 4.86
CA ASP A 297 -5.25 37.31 4.79
C ASP A 297 -6.09 37.42 6.07
N ILE A 298 -5.47 37.35 7.25
CA ILE A 298 -6.18 37.53 8.53
C ILE A 298 -6.66 38.98 8.64
N LEU A 299 -5.86 39.98 8.26
CA LEU A 299 -6.28 41.38 8.26
C LEU A 299 -7.53 41.58 7.40
N HIS A 300 -7.54 41.03 6.18
CA HIS A 300 -8.70 41.13 5.30
C HIS A 300 -9.94 40.45 5.90
N ARG A 301 -9.78 39.29 6.58
CA ARG A 301 -10.88 38.62 7.29
C ARG A 301 -11.41 39.46 8.45
N VAL A 302 -10.54 40.06 9.26
CA VAL A 302 -10.93 40.96 10.38
C VAL A 302 -11.70 42.17 9.86
N VAL A 303 -11.17 42.84 8.84
CA VAL A 303 -11.79 44.04 8.25
C VAL A 303 -13.16 43.71 7.67
N ASN A 304 -13.30 42.62 6.92
CA ASN A 304 -14.58 42.22 6.35
C ASN A 304 -15.60 41.84 7.42
N TYR A 305 -15.18 41.10 8.45
CA TYR A 305 -16.05 40.75 9.56
C TYR A 305 -16.61 42.00 10.26
N LEU A 306 -15.74 42.96 10.60
CA LEU A 306 -16.14 44.19 11.29
C LEU A 306 -16.94 45.14 10.39
N THR A 307 -16.64 45.20 9.10
CA THR A 307 -17.41 45.99 8.12
C THR A 307 -18.84 45.47 7.98
N ASN A 308 -19.01 44.15 7.96
CA ASN A 308 -20.34 43.53 7.90
C ASN A 308 -21.13 43.79 9.18
N LYS A 309 -20.47 43.84 10.34
CA LYS A 309 -21.10 44.13 11.64
C LYS A 309 -21.43 45.62 11.81
N ASN A 310 -20.58 46.52 11.30
CA ASN A 310 -20.78 47.97 11.37
C ASN A 310 -20.34 48.66 10.07
N LYS A 311 -21.31 49.19 9.30
CA LYS A 311 -21.05 49.86 8.02
C LYS A 311 -20.13 51.10 8.14
N ALA A 312 -20.09 51.76 9.30
CA ALA A 312 -19.22 52.91 9.53
C ALA A 312 -17.77 52.51 9.85
N PHE A 313 -17.52 51.23 10.20
CA PHE A 313 -16.19 50.73 10.53
C PHE A 313 -15.20 50.95 9.39
N LEU A 314 -15.55 50.56 8.16
CA LEU A 314 -14.64 50.62 7.02
C LEU A 314 -14.14 52.05 6.76
N ASN A 315 -15.01 53.05 6.88
CA ASN A 315 -14.65 54.45 6.71
C ASN A 315 -13.72 54.93 7.82
N LYS A 316 -13.99 54.56 9.08
CA LYS A 316 -13.14 54.91 10.23
C LYS A 316 -11.77 54.23 10.14
N PHE A 317 -11.75 52.96 9.75
CA PHE A 317 -10.55 52.15 9.55
C PHE A 317 -9.66 52.74 8.43
N ASN A 318 -10.25 53.05 7.26
CA ASN A 318 -9.51 53.70 6.17
C ASN A 318 -8.97 55.09 6.55
N THR A 319 -9.67 55.83 7.41
CA THR A 319 -9.22 57.13 7.89
C THR A 319 -8.01 57.00 8.82
N ALA A 320 -8.04 56.03 9.74
CA ALA A 320 -6.90 55.69 10.59
C ALA A 320 -5.66 55.29 9.77
N ILE A 321 -5.86 54.48 8.72
CA ILE A 321 -4.78 54.06 7.80
C ILE A 321 -4.18 55.24 7.04
N LYS A 322 -5.03 56.12 6.46
CA LYS A 322 -4.56 57.30 5.74
C LYS A 322 -3.76 58.24 6.64
N GLY A 323 -4.18 58.40 7.90
CA GLY A 323 -3.44 59.13 8.92
C GLY A 323 -2.02 58.56 9.10
N TYR A 324 -1.89 57.24 9.17
CA TYR A 324 -0.60 56.57 9.31
C TYR A 324 0.30 56.63 8.05
N GLN A 325 -0.26 56.44 6.86
CA GLN A 325 0.50 56.57 5.61
C GLN A 325 1.07 57.98 5.44
N ASN A 326 0.33 59.00 5.88
CA ASN A 326 0.83 60.37 5.90
C ASN A 326 1.96 60.55 6.93
N ILE A 327 1.85 59.95 8.12
CA ILE A 327 2.89 59.99 9.16
C ILE A 327 4.20 59.31 8.70
N LEU A 328 4.11 58.15 8.04
CA LEU A 328 5.27 57.47 7.46
C LEU A 328 5.96 58.28 6.36
N LYS A 329 5.19 58.96 5.50
CA LYS A 329 5.75 59.86 4.47
C LYS A 329 6.47 61.07 5.06
N THR A 330 5.99 61.62 6.17
CA THR A 330 6.65 62.74 6.86
C THR A 330 7.86 62.36 7.70
N LYS A 331 8.09 61.08 8.03
CA LYS A 331 9.28 60.62 8.77
C LYS A 331 10.50 60.32 7.89
N PHE A 332 10.36 60.38 6.56
CA PHE A 332 11.43 60.13 5.58
C PHE A 332 11.73 61.37 4.69
N ILE A 333 11.43 62.57 5.18
CA ILE A 333 11.90 63.85 4.58
C ILE A 333 12.94 64.46 5.49
#